data_AF-A0A7V4N1C1-F1
#
_entry.id   AF-A0A7V4N1C1-F1
#
_cell.length_a   1.000
_cell.length_b   1.000
_cell.length_c   1.000
_cell.angle_alpha   90.00
_cell.angle_beta   90.00
_cell.angle_gamma   90.00
#
_symmetry.space_group_name_H-M   'P 1'
#
loop_
_entity.id
_entity.type
_entity.pdbx_description
1 polymer ?
#
loop_
_entity_poly.entity_id
_entity_poly.type
_entity_poly.pdbx_seq_one_letter_code
_entity_poly.pdbx_strand_id
1 'polypeptide(L)'
;MTSKERVLRTLRHEEPDRPPVYSSLTPQIAERLASHLQLPLEPPFDSLFSNRISWPALKLRLGDDLVAVAPCYPSNRPVRKNEEGLLINEWGMTFKDAGLYWEFYKFPLAHAESVNDILSYSFPDPHAPGRYDAAIELIRKYGKEYAIIGELETTIFETCWYLVGLEKFLMDLMIEPPYLNVLLDTVMNINMEMGKELIRLGVDIIWCGDDFGSQTGCIMDPAIWRKHFKPRIQHIFSTFKKLNPDIKIAWHSCGSIVPLIPDFIEIGLDILNPLQPLAKGMDPVFLKKTYGDKLSFFGAICVQDLLPNGSPEKIKKEVKRIASILGKGGGYILSPAHNIQPDTPVENVLAMYEAVKEMGN
;
A
#
# COMPACT_ATOMS: atom_id res chain seq x y z
N MET A 1 -14.53 19.51 11.59
CA MET A 1 -14.70 18.08 11.21
C MET A 1 -13.55 17.31 11.82
N THR A 2 -13.80 16.15 12.44
CA THR A 2 -12.71 15.28 12.93
C THR A 2 -11.98 14.60 11.76
N SER A 3 -10.77 14.08 11.97
CA SER A 3 -10.02 13.36 10.93
C SER A 3 -10.78 12.12 10.43
N LYS A 4 -11.33 11.30 11.34
CA LYS A 4 -12.15 10.15 10.96
C LYS A 4 -13.39 10.56 10.16
N GLU A 5 -14.12 11.59 10.60
CA GLU A 5 -15.30 12.07 9.88
C GLU A 5 -14.95 12.53 8.46
N ARG A 6 -13.83 13.25 8.29
CA ARG A 6 -13.33 13.72 6.99
C ARG A 6 -13.06 12.58 6.01
N VAL A 7 -12.40 11.52 6.48
CA VAL A 7 -12.13 10.32 5.68
C VAL A 7 -13.42 9.61 5.30
N LEU A 8 -14.30 9.35 6.27
CA LEU A 8 -15.53 8.62 6.01
C LEU A 8 -16.49 9.38 5.07
N ARG A 9 -16.58 10.72 5.19
CA ARG A 9 -17.33 11.56 4.24
C ARG A 9 -16.74 11.47 2.83
N THR A 10 -15.42 11.57 2.74
CA THR A 10 -14.69 11.46 1.47
C THR A 10 -14.99 10.14 0.77
N LEU A 11 -14.95 9.01 1.50
CA LEU A 11 -15.20 7.67 0.96
C LEU A 11 -16.67 7.37 0.63
N ARG A 12 -17.60 8.26 1.03
CA ARG A 12 -19.00 8.27 0.58
C ARG A 12 -19.25 9.22 -0.59
N HIS A 13 -18.20 9.79 -1.18
CA HIS A 13 -18.30 10.81 -2.23
C HIS A 13 -19.11 12.03 -1.77
N GLU A 14 -18.90 12.43 -0.51
CA GLU A 14 -19.40 13.69 0.05
C GLU A 14 -18.22 14.67 0.22
N GLU A 15 -18.43 15.94 -0.06
CA GLU A 15 -17.37 16.96 0.01
C GLU A 15 -16.98 17.27 1.47
N PRO A 16 -15.72 16.98 1.89
CA PRO A 16 -15.23 17.33 3.22
C PRO A 16 -14.84 18.82 3.32
N ASP A 17 -14.38 19.26 4.49
CA ASP A 17 -13.77 20.60 4.70
C ASP A 17 -12.45 20.77 3.93
N ARG A 18 -11.68 19.69 3.79
CA ARG A 18 -10.50 19.57 2.92
C ARG A 18 -10.27 18.09 2.59
N PRO A 19 -9.50 17.74 1.55
CA PRO A 19 -9.12 16.34 1.34
C PRO A 19 -8.41 15.78 2.59
N PRO A 20 -8.76 14.56 3.04
CA PRO A 20 -7.99 13.85 4.04
C PRO A 20 -6.57 13.55 3.52
N VAL A 21 -5.60 13.47 4.43
CA VAL A 21 -4.19 13.23 4.10
C VAL A 21 -3.72 11.89 4.66
N TYR A 22 -2.89 11.20 3.89
CA TYR A 22 -2.05 10.12 4.40
C TYR A 22 -0.66 10.22 3.77
N SER A 23 0.35 9.77 4.51
CA SER A 23 1.68 9.58 3.97
C SER A 23 2.36 8.32 4.50
N SER A 24 3.32 7.84 3.73
CA SER A 24 4.30 6.86 4.16
C SER A 24 5.70 7.43 3.93
N LEU A 25 6.62 7.11 4.84
CA LEU A 25 7.94 7.72 4.91
C LEU A 25 9.00 6.62 4.81
N THR A 26 10.11 6.91 4.15
CA THR A 26 11.32 6.11 4.39
C THR A 26 11.91 6.45 5.77
N PRO A 27 12.70 5.55 6.39
CA PRO A 27 13.34 5.81 7.68
C PRO A 27 14.17 7.11 7.68
N GLN A 28 14.90 7.36 6.60
CA GLN A 28 15.76 8.54 6.43
C GLN A 28 14.96 9.86 6.39
N ILE A 29 13.73 9.82 5.88
CA ILE A 29 12.83 10.97 5.90
C ILE A 29 12.21 11.16 7.29
N ALA A 30 11.78 10.06 7.93
CA ALA A 30 11.21 10.11 9.27
C ALA A 30 12.21 10.69 10.30
N GLU A 31 13.48 10.28 10.24
CA GLU A 31 14.56 10.81 11.07
C GLU A 31 14.80 12.31 10.87
N ARG A 32 14.87 12.76 9.61
CA ARG A 32 15.06 14.20 9.30
C ARG A 32 13.87 15.04 9.74
N LEU A 33 12.64 14.56 9.55
CA LEU A 33 11.43 15.25 9.99
C LEU A 33 11.35 15.32 11.51
N ALA A 34 11.60 14.21 12.21
CA ALA A 34 11.61 14.18 13.68
C ALA A 34 12.68 15.13 14.25
N SER A 35 13.88 15.12 13.67
CA SER A 35 14.96 16.04 14.05
C SER A 35 14.59 17.50 13.82
N HIS A 36 14.01 17.83 12.66
CA HIS A 36 13.58 19.18 12.32
C HIS A 36 12.47 19.69 13.26
N LEU A 37 11.52 18.82 13.61
CA LEU A 37 10.39 19.16 14.49
C LEU A 37 10.71 19.02 15.98
N GLN A 38 11.92 18.57 16.33
CA GLN A 38 12.36 18.29 17.71
C GLN A 38 11.42 17.30 18.42
N LEU A 39 11.00 16.26 17.71
CA LEU A 39 10.13 15.20 18.23
C LEU A 39 10.93 13.90 18.44
N PRO A 40 10.59 13.09 19.46
CA PRO A 40 11.14 11.76 19.56
C PRO A 40 10.67 10.91 18.38
N LEU A 41 11.56 10.05 17.87
CA LEU A 41 11.22 9.08 16.84
C LEU A 41 11.05 7.70 17.49
N GLU A 42 9.85 7.13 17.33
CA GLU A 42 9.55 5.77 17.75
C GLU A 42 10.34 4.76 16.87
N PRO A 43 10.75 3.59 17.40
CA PRO A 43 11.34 2.55 16.57
C PRO A 43 10.34 2.06 15.52
N PRO A 44 10.82 1.66 14.33
CA PRO A 44 9.94 1.11 13.30
C PRO A 44 9.36 -0.25 13.73
N PHE A 45 8.17 -0.58 13.24
CA PHE A 45 7.57 -1.89 13.45
C PHE A 45 8.27 -2.97 12.62
N ASP A 46 8.42 -4.18 13.20
CA ASP A 46 8.93 -5.36 12.49
C ASP A 46 7.83 -5.96 11.62
N SER A 47 7.71 -5.48 10.38
CA SER A 47 6.73 -5.90 9.38
C SER A 47 7.30 -5.72 7.97
N LEU A 48 6.82 -6.49 7.00
CA LEU A 48 7.07 -6.22 5.58
C LEU A 48 6.62 -4.81 5.18
N PHE A 49 5.62 -4.27 5.88
CA PHE A 49 5.01 -2.96 5.62
C PHE A 49 5.54 -1.85 6.52
N SER A 50 6.73 -2.02 7.10
CA SER A 50 7.29 -1.16 8.15
C SER A 50 7.20 0.34 7.82
N ASN A 51 7.57 0.75 6.60
CA ASN A 51 7.55 2.16 6.16
C ASN A 51 6.14 2.79 6.14
N ARG A 52 5.09 1.97 6.02
CA ARG A 52 3.69 2.42 5.96
C ARG A 52 3.08 2.53 7.35
N ILE A 53 3.31 1.54 8.21
CA ILE A 53 2.71 1.48 9.55
C ILE A 53 3.51 2.21 10.64
N SER A 54 4.79 2.49 10.40
CA SER A 54 5.66 3.13 11.39
C SER A 54 5.42 4.63 11.53
N TRP A 55 5.84 5.14 12.69
CA TRP A 55 5.79 6.55 13.10
C TRP A 55 4.41 7.23 13.00
N PRO A 56 3.32 6.58 13.42
CA PRO A 56 1.99 7.19 13.36
C PRO A 56 1.94 8.51 14.13
N ALA A 57 2.59 8.60 15.30
CA ALA A 57 2.63 9.85 16.07
C ALA A 57 3.25 11.02 15.28
N LEU A 58 4.37 10.81 14.59
CA LEU A 58 5.02 11.83 13.75
C LEU A 58 4.10 12.26 12.61
N LYS A 59 3.52 11.30 11.89
CA LYS A 59 2.64 11.54 10.74
C LYS A 59 1.36 12.31 11.12
N LEU A 60 0.74 11.94 12.24
CA LEU A 60 -0.41 12.64 12.79
C LEU A 60 -0.06 14.09 13.20
N ARG A 61 1.14 14.33 13.71
CA ARG A 61 1.63 15.69 14.03
C ARG A 61 1.86 16.55 12.79
N LEU A 62 2.26 15.94 11.67
CA LEU A 62 2.37 16.62 10.38
C LEU A 62 0.99 17.01 9.84
N GLY A 63 0.02 16.09 9.94
CA GLY A 63 -1.38 16.35 9.61
C GLY A 63 -2.11 15.18 8.93
N ASP A 64 -1.59 13.96 9.03
CA ASP A 64 -2.30 12.78 8.50
C ASP A 64 -3.65 12.59 9.21
N ASP A 65 -4.64 12.13 8.44
CA ASP A 65 -6.01 11.87 8.87
C ASP A 65 -6.30 10.36 9.02
N LEU A 66 -5.34 9.51 8.63
CA LEU A 66 -5.42 8.06 8.66
C LEU A 66 -4.22 7.46 9.42
N VAL A 67 -4.45 6.33 10.09
CA VAL A 67 -3.41 5.53 10.73
C VAL A 67 -3.38 4.15 10.09
N ALA A 68 -2.20 3.72 9.63
CA ALA A 68 -2.02 2.40 9.07
C ALA A 68 -1.66 1.36 10.13
N VAL A 69 -2.21 0.16 9.97
CA VAL A 69 -1.91 -1.03 10.76
C VAL A 69 -1.70 -2.22 9.83
N ALA A 70 -0.94 -3.23 10.23
CA ALA A 70 -0.71 -4.42 9.42
C ALA A 70 -0.47 -5.65 10.31
N PRO A 71 -0.50 -6.87 9.75
CA PRO A 71 0.22 -7.99 10.35
C PRO A 71 1.72 -7.66 10.46
N CYS A 72 2.26 -7.82 11.66
CA CYS A 72 3.70 -7.78 11.93
C CYS A 72 4.28 -9.21 11.90
N TYR A 73 5.61 -9.32 11.85
CA TYR A 73 6.24 -10.62 12.02
C TYR A 73 5.92 -11.15 13.43
N PRO A 74 5.54 -12.44 13.55
CA PRO A 74 5.11 -12.99 14.83
C PRO A 74 6.30 -13.12 15.78
N SER A 75 6.04 -13.05 17.08
CA SER A 75 7.09 -12.99 18.11
C SER A 75 8.03 -14.20 18.10
N ASN A 76 7.56 -15.34 17.60
CA ASN A 76 8.34 -16.59 17.47
C ASN A 76 9.14 -16.67 16.15
N ARG A 77 8.86 -15.82 15.16
CA ARG A 77 9.57 -15.75 13.88
C ARG A 77 9.84 -14.29 13.45
N PRO A 78 10.55 -13.49 14.26
CA PRO A 78 10.98 -12.16 13.84
C PRO A 78 11.94 -12.23 12.66
N VAL A 79 12.15 -11.10 11.99
CA VAL A 79 13.22 -10.98 10.99
C VAL A 79 14.56 -11.27 11.65
N ARG A 80 15.40 -12.06 10.97
CA ARG A 80 16.69 -12.51 11.47
C ARG A 80 17.80 -12.03 10.56
N LYS A 81 18.97 -11.76 11.13
CA LYS A 81 20.19 -11.48 10.37
C LYS A 81 21.09 -12.72 10.39
N ASN A 82 21.51 -13.20 9.23
CA ASN A 82 22.44 -14.34 9.15
C ASN A 82 23.91 -13.90 9.31
N GLU A 83 24.85 -14.85 9.29
CA GLU A 83 26.30 -14.59 9.45
C GLU A 83 26.88 -13.69 8.34
N GLU A 84 26.28 -13.71 7.15
CA GLU A 84 26.65 -12.84 6.01
C GLU A 84 26.04 -11.43 6.12
N GLY A 85 25.28 -11.16 7.18
CA GLY A 85 24.61 -9.88 7.41
C GLY A 85 23.33 -9.68 6.58
N LEU A 86 22.81 -10.73 5.95
CA LEU A 86 21.57 -10.71 5.18
C LEU A 86 20.35 -10.86 6.10
N LEU A 87 19.28 -10.14 5.81
CA LEU A 87 18.02 -10.30 6.53
C LEU A 87 17.20 -11.46 5.94
N ILE A 88 16.55 -12.23 6.79
CA ILE A 88 15.65 -13.32 6.42
C ILE A 88 14.33 -13.10 7.14
N ASN A 89 13.23 -13.03 6.40
CA ASN A 89 11.89 -12.87 6.96
C ASN A 89 11.19 -14.22 7.19
N GLU A 90 9.96 -14.19 7.71
CA GLU A 90 9.19 -15.41 7.99
C GLU A 90 8.81 -16.22 6.75
N TRP A 91 8.77 -15.58 5.59
CA TRP A 91 8.55 -16.22 4.28
C TRP A 91 9.83 -16.85 3.72
N GLY A 92 10.96 -16.80 4.43
CA GLY A 92 12.25 -17.31 3.95
C GLY A 92 12.92 -16.45 2.88
N MET A 93 12.38 -15.27 2.57
CA MET A 93 12.98 -14.33 1.62
C MET A 93 14.25 -13.73 2.23
N THR A 94 15.31 -13.65 1.44
CA THR A 94 16.59 -13.08 1.89
C THR A 94 16.82 -11.73 1.25
N PHE A 95 17.17 -10.73 2.07
CA PHE A 95 17.43 -9.37 1.65
C PHE A 95 18.88 -8.97 1.89
N LYS A 96 19.41 -8.14 0.99
CA LYS A 96 20.73 -7.55 1.09
C LYS A 96 20.62 -6.04 1.22
N ASP A 97 21.43 -5.46 2.09
CA ASP A 97 21.54 -4.00 2.22
C ASP A 97 22.16 -3.42 0.94
N ALA A 98 21.40 -2.57 0.26
CA ALA A 98 21.83 -1.81 -0.92
C ALA A 98 22.08 -0.32 -0.60
N GLY A 99 22.15 0.03 0.69
CA GLY A 99 22.43 1.37 1.20
C GLY A 99 21.17 2.14 1.58
N LEU A 100 20.26 2.38 0.63
CA LEU A 100 18.99 3.07 0.91
C LEU A 100 17.85 2.11 1.25
N TYR A 101 17.91 0.89 0.71
CA TYR A 101 16.89 -0.13 0.81
C TYR A 101 17.49 -1.51 1.04
N TRP A 102 16.67 -2.39 1.60
CA TRP A 102 16.92 -3.82 1.63
C TRP A 102 16.32 -4.43 0.36
N GLU A 103 17.18 -4.95 -0.50
CA GLU A 103 16.79 -5.49 -1.81
C GLU A 103 16.69 -7.01 -1.77
N PHE A 104 15.77 -7.58 -2.55
CA PHE A 104 15.66 -9.02 -2.70
C PHE A 104 16.96 -9.61 -3.23
N TYR A 105 17.44 -10.66 -2.56
CA TYR A 105 18.72 -11.29 -2.88
C TYR A 105 18.60 -12.79 -3.14
N LYS A 106 17.86 -13.53 -2.31
CA LYS A 106 17.59 -14.97 -2.53
C LYS A 106 16.09 -15.26 -2.35
N PHE A 107 15.57 -16.09 -3.26
CA PHE A 107 14.17 -16.49 -3.32
C PHE A 107 14.03 -17.96 -2.87
N PRO A 108 13.29 -18.25 -1.79
CA PRO A 108 13.29 -19.57 -1.13
C PRO A 108 12.73 -20.71 -1.99
N LEU A 109 11.89 -20.39 -2.97
CA LEU A 109 11.22 -21.32 -3.87
C LEU A 109 11.69 -21.15 -5.34
N ALA A 110 12.89 -20.61 -5.57
CA ALA A 110 13.46 -20.48 -6.91
C ALA A 110 13.55 -21.80 -7.70
N HIS A 111 13.60 -22.92 -6.99
CA HIS A 111 13.69 -24.28 -7.54
C HIS A 111 12.33 -24.95 -7.78
N ALA A 112 11.21 -24.29 -7.48
CA ALA A 112 9.90 -24.92 -7.55
C ALA A 112 9.52 -25.28 -8.99
N GLU A 113 9.15 -26.55 -9.21
CA GLU A 113 8.70 -27.09 -10.49
C GLU A 113 7.41 -27.92 -10.33
N SER A 114 7.18 -28.48 -9.14
CA SER A 114 6.10 -29.41 -8.84
C SER A 114 5.16 -28.87 -7.76
N VAL A 115 3.95 -29.43 -7.70
CA VAL A 115 2.99 -29.16 -6.62
C VAL A 115 3.58 -29.48 -5.24
N ASN A 116 4.38 -30.55 -5.14
CA ASN A 116 4.96 -30.98 -3.87
C ASN A 116 5.98 -29.96 -3.32
N ASP A 117 6.69 -29.23 -4.18
CA ASP A 117 7.63 -28.18 -3.75
C ASP A 117 6.92 -27.08 -2.97
N ILE A 118 5.67 -26.79 -3.33
CA ILE A 118 4.83 -25.81 -2.63
C ILE A 118 4.22 -26.42 -1.37
N LEU A 119 3.63 -27.61 -1.46
CA LEU A 119 2.94 -28.22 -0.32
C LEU A 119 3.88 -28.63 0.83
N SER A 120 5.15 -28.89 0.54
CA SER A 120 6.17 -29.20 1.55
C SER A 120 6.83 -27.95 2.15
N TYR A 121 6.57 -26.77 1.59
CA TYR A 121 7.12 -25.51 2.09
C TYR A 121 6.39 -25.03 3.35
N SER A 122 7.15 -24.58 4.35
CA SER A 122 6.60 -24.03 5.60
C SER A 122 6.25 -22.55 5.44
N PHE A 123 5.06 -22.27 4.89
CA PHE A 123 4.52 -20.91 4.81
C PHE A 123 4.25 -20.25 6.18
N PRO A 124 4.14 -18.92 6.23
CA PRO A 124 3.70 -18.21 7.43
C PRO A 124 2.29 -18.61 7.86
N ASP A 125 2.10 -18.73 9.17
CA ASP A 125 0.79 -18.90 9.76
C ASP A 125 0.11 -17.53 9.92
N PRO A 126 -1.03 -17.27 9.24
CA PRO A 126 -1.74 -16.00 9.36
C PRO A 126 -2.27 -15.76 10.78
N HIS A 127 -2.43 -16.79 11.61
CA HIS A 127 -2.92 -16.67 12.99
C HIS A 127 -1.81 -16.79 14.04
N ALA A 128 -0.54 -16.70 13.63
CA ALA A 128 0.60 -16.79 14.54
C ALA A 128 0.50 -15.76 15.68
N PRO A 129 0.80 -16.15 16.94
CA PRO A 129 0.75 -15.24 18.08
C PRO A 129 1.62 -13.99 17.89
N GLY A 130 1.11 -12.84 18.34
CA GLY A 130 1.80 -11.56 18.32
C GLY A 130 1.69 -10.78 17.00
N ARG A 131 1.23 -11.41 15.90
CA ARG A 131 1.11 -10.78 14.58
C ARG A 131 0.27 -9.50 14.58
N TYR A 132 -0.75 -9.44 15.43
CA TYR A 132 -1.74 -8.35 15.44
C TYR A 132 -1.64 -7.42 16.65
N ASP A 133 -0.66 -7.62 17.53
CA ASP A 133 -0.57 -6.87 18.79
C ASP A 133 -0.42 -5.36 18.54
N ALA A 134 0.45 -5.00 17.58
CA ALA A 134 0.64 -3.61 17.15
C ALA A 134 -0.66 -3.02 16.56
N ALA A 135 -1.37 -3.79 15.72
CA ALA A 135 -2.65 -3.34 15.15
C ALA A 135 -3.70 -3.09 16.23
N ILE A 136 -3.84 -4.00 17.20
CA ILE A 136 -4.76 -3.87 18.33
C ILE A 136 -4.44 -2.61 19.15
N GLU A 137 -3.16 -2.37 19.44
CA GLU A 137 -2.72 -1.18 20.20
C GLU A 137 -3.04 0.11 19.45
N LEU A 138 -2.68 0.19 18.16
CA LEU A 138 -2.89 1.37 17.33
C LEU A 138 -4.39 1.67 17.12
N ILE A 139 -5.21 0.64 16.87
CA ILE A 139 -6.66 0.79 16.76
C ILE A 139 -7.24 1.31 18.07
N ARG A 140 -6.83 0.75 19.22
CA ARG A 140 -7.28 1.22 20.54
C ARG A 140 -6.89 2.67 20.80
N LYS A 141 -5.68 3.05 20.40
CA LYS A 141 -5.10 4.38 20.64
C LYS A 141 -5.71 5.46 19.74
N TYR A 142 -5.91 5.16 18.45
CA TYR A 142 -6.24 6.17 17.44
C TYR A 142 -7.61 5.98 16.76
N GLY A 143 -8.20 4.78 16.78
CA GLY A 143 -9.37 4.42 15.96
C GLY A 143 -10.68 5.15 16.27
N LYS A 144 -10.73 5.92 17.37
CA LYS A 144 -11.85 6.82 17.68
C LYS A 144 -11.78 8.15 16.92
N GLU A 145 -10.58 8.67 16.71
CA GLU A 145 -10.34 10.01 16.16
C GLU A 145 -9.88 9.98 14.70
N TYR A 146 -9.25 8.87 14.29
CA TYR A 146 -8.66 8.67 12.96
C TYR A 146 -9.28 7.43 12.30
N ALA A 147 -9.38 7.47 10.97
CA ALA A 147 -9.70 6.27 10.21
C ALA A 147 -8.50 5.32 10.20
N ILE A 148 -8.76 4.01 10.31
CA ILE A 148 -7.71 2.99 10.30
C ILE A 148 -7.67 2.30 8.95
N ILE A 149 -6.48 2.21 8.36
CA ILE A 149 -6.21 1.47 7.12
C ILE A 149 -5.40 0.21 7.45
N GLY A 150 -5.98 -0.96 7.14
CA GLY A 150 -5.32 -2.25 7.28
C GLY A 150 -4.52 -2.59 6.03
N GLU A 151 -3.20 -2.64 6.16
CA GLU A 151 -2.24 -2.83 5.08
C GLU A 151 -2.01 -4.32 4.77
N LEU A 152 -2.11 -4.66 3.48
CA LEU A 152 -1.97 -5.99 2.88
C LEU A 152 -1.44 -5.92 1.43
N GLU A 153 -0.73 -4.86 1.07
CA GLU A 153 0.03 -4.81 -0.18
C GLU A 153 0.89 -6.08 -0.35
N THR A 154 1.37 -6.31 -1.57
CA THR A 154 2.04 -7.56 -1.96
C THR A 154 1.14 -8.80 -1.84
N THR A 155 -0.15 -8.64 -2.17
CA THR A 155 -1.23 -9.57 -1.83
C THR A 155 -1.14 -10.93 -2.52
N ILE A 156 -0.73 -10.99 -3.79
CA ILE A 156 -0.61 -12.24 -4.55
C ILE A 156 0.64 -12.21 -5.44
N PHE A 157 0.62 -11.39 -6.49
CA PHE A 157 1.64 -11.40 -7.54
C PHE A 157 3.02 -11.13 -6.96
N GLU A 158 3.14 -10.11 -6.11
CA GLU A 158 4.42 -9.73 -5.53
C GLU A 158 4.95 -10.78 -4.58
N THR A 159 4.15 -11.22 -3.60
CA THR A 159 4.59 -12.29 -2.69
C THR A 159 4.96 -13.56 -3.46
N CYS A 160 4.24 -13.93 -4.53
CA CYS A 160 4.62 -15.09 -5.34
C CYS A 160 5.98 -14.91 -6.01
N TRP A 161 6.26 -13.76 -6.64
CA TRP A 161 7.57 -13.57 -7.26
C TRP A 161 8.69 -13.33 -6.25
N TYR A 162 8.40 -12.76 -5.08
CA TYR A 162 9.33 -12.71 -3.95
C TYR A 162 9.73 -14.11 -3.45
N LEU A 163 8.93 -15.14 -3.75
CA LEU A 163 9.23 -16.52 -3.38
C LEU A 163 10.04 -17.26 -4.44
N VAL A 164 9.75 -17.04 -5.73
CA VAL A 164 10.34 -17.85 -6.83
C VAL A 164 11.31 -17.08 -7.74
N GLY A 165 11.34 -15.75 -7.65
CA GLY A 165 12.08 -14.85 -8.54
C GLY A 165 11.22 -14.31 -9.68
N LEU A 166 11.36 -13.01 -10.00
CA LEU A 166 10.51 -12.29 -10.95
C LEU A 166 10.57 -12.84 -12.38
N GLU A 167 11.78 -13.02 -12.93
CA GLU A 167 11.95 -13.52 -14.30
C GLU A 167 11.31 -14.89 -14.48
N LYS A 168 11.61 -15.82 -13.57
CA LYS A 168 11.01 -17.15 -13.53
C LYS A 168 9.49 -17.07 -13.42
N PHE A 169 8.96 -16.27 -12.49
CA PHE A 169 7.52 -16.16 -12.29
C PHE A 169 6.78 -15.62 -13.51
N LEU A 170 7.33 -14.61 -14.20
CA LEU A 170 6.76 -14.07 -15.43
C LEU A 170 6.75 -15.12 -16.56
N MET A 171 7.80 -15.94 -16.67
CA MET A 171 7.82 -17.08 -17.60
C MET A 171 6.78 -18.13 -17.22
N ASP A 172 6.67 -18.44 -15.93
CA ASP A 172 5.77 -19.46 -15.41
C ASP A 172 4.30 -19.08 -15.58
N LEU A 173 3.95 -17.79 -15.50
CA LEU A 173 2.62 -17.29 -15.87
C LEU A 173 2.24 -17.60 -17.33
N MET A 174 3.21 -17.81 -18.22
CA MET A 174 2.96 -18.15 -19.63
C MET A 174 2.97 -19.65 -19.90
N ILE A 175 3.88 -20.41 -19.26
CA ILE A 175 4.02 -21.86 -19.50
C ILE A 175 3.19 -22.72 -18.53
N GLU A 176 2.67 -22.11 -17.46
CA GLU A 176 1.75 -22.71 -16.49
C GLU A 176 2.27 -24.03 -15.89
N PRO A 177 3.43 -24.01 -15.21
CA PRO A 177 3.96 -25.22 -14.60
C PRO A 177 3.01 -25.71 -13.48
N PRO A 178 3.04 -27.00 -13.13
CA PRO A 178 2.09 -27.60 -12.19
C PRO A 178 1.98 -26.88 -10.84
N TYR A 179 3.06 -26.25 -10.38
CA TYR A 179 3.10 -25.58 -9.08
C TYR A 179 2.39 -24.21 -9.07
N LEU A 180 2.25 -23.55 -10.23
CA LEU A 180 1.90 -22.12 -10.32
C LEU A 180 0.59 -21.79 -9.60
N ASN A 181 -0.49 -22.50 -9.93
CA ASN A 181 -1.80 -22.22 -9.35
C ASN A 181 -1.82 -22.55 -7.85
N VAL A 182 -1.11 -23.59 -7.42
CA VAL A 182 -1.01 -23.95 -6.00
C VAL A 182 -0.30 -22.86 -5.22
N LEU A 183 0.78 -22.28 -5.77
CA LEU A 183 1.46 -21.14 -5.15
C LEU A 183 0.56 -19.91 -5.08
N LEU A 184 -0.09 -19.53 -6.20
CA LEU A 184 -1.01 -18.39 -6.25
C LEU A 184 -2.14 -18.53 -5.22
N ASP A 185 -2.77 -19.70 -5.13
CA ASP A 185 -3.88 -19.97 -4.21
C ASP A 185 -3.40 -19.99 -2.75
N THR A 186 -2.22 -20.55 -2.49
CA THR A 186 -1.65 -20.60 -1.14
C THR A 186 -1.35 -19.20 -0.61
N VAL A 187 -0.66 -18.38 -1.40
CA VAL A 187 -0.33 -16.99 -1.05
C VAL A 187 -1.60 -16.15 -0.89
N MET A 188 -2.54 -16.26 -1.84
CA MET A 188 -3.85 -15.59 -1.76
C MET A 188 -4.57 -15.92 -0.45
N ASN A 189 -4.64 -17.20 -0.08
CA ASN A 189 -5.33 -17.63 1.14
C ASN A 189 -4.68 -17.08 2.41
N ILE A 190 -3.35 -17.08 2.50
CA ILE A 190 -2.63 -16.53 3.67
C ILE A 190 -2.95 -15.04 3.83
N ASN A 191 -2.81 -14.25 2.77
CA ASN A 191 -3.08 -12.80 2.83
C ASN A 191 -4.57 -12.51 3.04
N MET A 192 -5.47 -13.33 2.49
CA MET A 192 -6.91 -13.22 2.74
C MET A 192 -7.26 -13.50 4.22
N GLU A 193 -6.68 -14.53 4.84
CA GLU A 193 -6.89 -14.77 6.27
C GLU A 193 -6.33 -13.62 7.13
N MET A 194 -5.16 -13.08 6.77
CA MET A 194 -4.63 -11.91 7.47
C MET A 194 -5.57 -10.69 7.39
N GLY A 195 -6.17 -10.45 6.22
CA GLY A 195 -7.16 -9.39 6.05
C GLY A 195 -8.46 -9.61 6.77
N LYS A 196 -8.93 -10.85 6.87
CA LYS A 196 -10.11 -11.17 7.68
C LYS A 196 -9.88 -10.79 9.15
N GLU A 197 -8.69 -11.04 9.70
CA GLU A 197 -8.37 -10.62 11.07
C GLU A 197 -8.35 -9.10 11.22
N LEU A 198 -7.70 -8.36 10.31
CA LEU A 198 -7.70 -6.90 10.35
C LEU A 198 -9.13 -6.33 10.29
N ILE A 199 -9.99 -6.87 9.43
CA ILE A 199 -11.40 -6.47 9.33
C ILE A 199 -12.14 -6.74 10.65
N ARG A 200 -11.91 -7.88 11.30
CA ARG A 200 -12.50 -8.18 12.62
C ARG A 200 -12.02 -7.25 13.72
N LEU A 201 -10.78 -6.74 13.63
CA LEU A 201 -10.24 -5.74 14.55
C LEU A 201 -10.87 -4.35 14.35
N GLY A 202 -11.60 -4.13 13.26
CA GLY A 202 -12.37 -2.91 13.02
C GLY A 202 -11.62 -1.85 12.20
N VAL A 203 -10.79 -2.26 11.24
CA VAL A 203 -10.24 -1.32 10.25
C VAL A 203 -11.37 -0.73 9.38
N ASP A 204 -11.23 0.53 8.98
CA ASP A 204 -12.21 1.23 8.13
C ASP A 204 -11.95 0.99 6.63
N ILE A 205 -10.67 0.76 6.28
CA ILE A 205 -10.20 0.47 4.92
C ILE A 205 -9.29 -0.76 4.99
N ILE A 206 -9.40 -1.67 4.03
CA ILE A 206 -8.39 -2.70 3.77
C ILE A 206 -7.64 -2.34 2.48
N TRP A 207 -6.32 -2.25 2.55
CA TRP A 207 -5.45 -1.81 1.47
C TRP A 207 -4.64 -2.99 0.98
N CYS A 208 -5.15 -3.61 -0.08
CA CYS A 208 -4.46 -4.66 -0.81
C CYS A 208 -3.58 -4.04 -1.91
N GLY A 209 -2.80 -4.85 -2.59
CA GLY A 209 -2.04 -4.36 -3.73
C GLY A 209 -1.08 -5.36 -4.30
N ASP A 210 -0.80 -5.18 -5.57
CA ASP A 210 0.33 -5.78 -6.27
C ASP A 210 0.63 -4.86 -7.47
N ASP A 211 1.91 -4.60 -7.72
CA ASP A 211 2.33 -3.78 -8.84
C ASP A 211 2.14 -4.49 -10.19
N PHE A 212 1.12 -4.09 -10.94
CA PHE A 212 0.85 -4.57 -12.29
C PHE A 212 1.23 -3.57 -13.39
N GLY A 213 1.72 -2.39 -13.01
CA GLY A 213 2.03 -1.29 -13.93
C GLY A 213 3.53 -1.00 -14.06
N SER A 214 3.89 -0.47 -15.22
CA SER A 214 5.17 0.17 -15.52
C SER A 214 4.92 1.65 -15.87
N GLN A 215 5.97 2.41 -16.20
CA GLN A 215 5.80 3.80 -16.61
C GLN A 215 4.86 3.97 -17.83
N THR A 216 4.82 2.98 -18.72
CA THR A 216 4.15 3.09 -20.04
C THR A 216 2.94 2.17 -20.24
N GLY A 217 2.67 1.24 -19.33
CA GLY A 217 1.54 0.31 -19.38
C GLY A 217 1.69 -0.86 -18.42
N CYS A 218 0.87 -1.90 -18.56
CA CYS A 218 0.94 -3.09 -17.69
C CYS A 218 2.25 -3.87 -17.88
N ILE A 219 2.75 -4.51 -16.82
CA ILE A 219 3.95 -5.37 -16.86
C ILE A 219 3.70 -6.73 -17.53
N MET A 220 2.43 -7.12 -17.66
CA MET A 220 1.98 -8.33 -18.32
C MET A 220 0.77 -8.04 -19.19
N ASP A 221 0.48 -8.93 -20.15
CA ASP A 221 -0.72 -8.82 -20.97
C ASP A 221 -1.98 -8.86 -20.08
N PRO A 222 -2.94 -7.92 -20.25
CA PRO A 222 -4.18 -7.93 -19.49
C PRO A 222 -4.96 -9.25 -19.56
N ALA A 223 -4.83 -10.06 -20.62
CA ALA A 223 -5.45 -11.38 -20.71
C ALA A 223 -4.82 -12.38 -19.72
N ILE A 224 -3.50 -12.34 -19.53
CA ILE A 224 -2.81 -13.14 -18.48
C ILE A 224 -3.30 -12.68 -17.11
N TRP A 225 -3.41 -11.37 -16.90
CA TRP A 225 -3.91 -10.84 -15.63
C TRP A 225 -5.34 -11.30 -15.32
N ARG A 226 -6.23 -11.22 -16.32
CA ARG A 226 -7.62 -11.68 -16.20
C ARG A 226 -7.73 -13.18 -15.96
N LYS A 227 -6.79 -13.97 -16.46
CA LYS A 227 -6.74 -15.42 -16.25
C LYS A 227 -6.29 -15.78 -14.83
N HIS A 228 -5.19 -15.20 -14.37
CA HIS A 228 -4.53 -15.64 -13.13
C HIS A 228 -4.92 -14.82 -11.90
N PHE A 229 -5.13 -13.51 -12.01
CA PHE A 229 -5.29 -12.62 -10.86
C PHE A 229 -6.73 -12.17 -10.65
N LYS A 230 -7.47 -11.79 -11.71
CA LYS A 230 -8.84 -11.25 -11.56
C LYS A 230 -9.76 -12.15 -10.71
N PRO A 231 -9.89 -13.48 -10.94
CA PRO A 231 -10.77 -14.33 -10.14
C PRO A 231 -10.33 -14.43 -8.67
N ARG A 232 -9.02 -14.41 -8.41
CA ARG A 232 -8.45 -14.49 -7.07
C ARG A 232 -8.67 -13.20 -6.28
N ILE A 233 -8.42 -12.06 -6.92
CA ILE A 233 -8.68 -10.74 -6.34
C ILE A 233 -10.18 -10.56 -6.09
N GLN A 234 -11.03 -10.97 -7.03
CA GLN A 234 -12.48 -10.97 -6.84
C GLN A 234 -12.90 -11.85 -5.65
N HIS A 235 -12.26 -13.01 -5.48
CA HIS A 235 -12.52 -13.87 -4.34
C HIS A 235 -12.18 -13.17 -3.02
N ILE A 236 -10.98 -12.57 -2.90
CA ILE A 236 -10.56 -11.77 -1.75
C ILE A 236 -11.58 -10.67 -1.45
N PHE A 237 -11.92 -9.85 -2.45
CA PHE A 237 -12.82 -8.71 -2.28
C PHE A 237 -14.21 -9.17 -1.82
N SER A 238 -14.74 -10.21 -2.45
CA SER A 238 -16.04 -10.78 -2.07
C SER A 238 -16.04 -11.33 -0.65
N THR A 239 -14.93 -11.95 -0.21
CA THR A 239 -14.78 -12.48 1.15
C THR A 239 -14.74 -11.35 2.18
N PHE A 240 -13.99 -10.28 1.90
CA PHE A 240 -13.93 -9.11 2.79
C PHE A 240 -15.28 -8.41 2.91
N LYS A 241 -15.97 -8.18 1.79
CA LYS A 241 -17.32 -7.56 1.78
C LYS A 241 -18.38 -8.45 2.45
N LYS A 242 -18.26 -9.78 2.38
CA LYS A 242 -19.14 -10.70 3.13
C LYS A 242 -18.92 -10.61 4.63
N LEU A 243 -17.69 -10.39 5.07
CA LEU A 243 -17.35 -10.27 6.48
C LEU A 243 -17.79 -8.91 7.05
N ASN A 244 -17.61 -7.85 6.28
CA ASN A 244 -18.08 -6.51 6.61
C ASN A 244 -18.55 -5.79 5.32
N PRO A 245 -19.87 -5.63 5.08
CA PRO A 245 -20.38 -4.96 3.89
C PRO A 245 -19.91 -3.52 3.72
N ASP A 246 -19.57 -2.85 4.82
CA ASP A 246 -19.18 -1.44 4.83
C ASP A 246 -17.66 -1.24 4.66
N ILE A 247 -16.85 -2.32 4.70
CA ILE A 247 -15.39 -2.20 4.53
C ILE A 247 -15.06 -1.56 3.19
N LYS A 248 -14.15 -0.60 3.16
CA LYS A 248 -13.63 -0.02 1.91
C LYS A 248 -12.39 -0.76 1.46
N ILE A 249 -12.35 -1.13 0.18
CA ILE A 249 -11.23 -1.88 -0.39
C ILE A 249 -10.40 -0.93 -1.26
N ALA A 250 -9.14 -0.75 -0.90
CA ALA A 250 -8.13 -0.08 -1.70
C ALA A 250 -7.22 -1.10 -2.38
N TRP A 251 -6.74 -0.77 -3.59
CA TRP A 251 -5.74 -1.55 -4.31
C TRP A 251 -4.56 -0.66 -4.70
N HIS A 252 -3.36 -1.00 -4.25
CA HIS A 252 -2.09 -0.41 -4.68
C HIS A 252 -1.59 -1.08 -5.97
N SER A 253 -1.19 -0.27 -6.96
CA SER A 253 -0.32 -0.71 -8.05
C SER A 253 0.41 0.50 -8.65
N CYS A 254 1.73 0.54 -8.49
CA CYS A 254 2.58 1.51 -9.19
C CYS A 254 2.44 1.41 -10.71
N GLY A 255 2.82 2.50 -11.39
CA GLY A 255 2.82 2.61 -12.83
C GLY A 255 1.43 2.80 -13.45
N SER A 256 1.33 2.47 -14.74
CA SER A 256 0.11 2.60 -15.53
C SER A 256 -0.64 1.27 -15.59
N ILE A 257 -1.82 1.26 -14.98
CA ILE A 257 -2.75 0.12 -15.02
C ILE A 257 -4.09 0.47 -15.66
N VAL A 258 -4.14 1.54 -16.47
CA VAL A 258 -5.38 2.00 -17.13
C VAL A 258 -6.19 0.88 -17.79
N PRO A 259 -5.58 -0.10 -18.49
CA PRO A 259 -6.31 -1.23 -19.07
C PRO A 259 -7.01 -2.15 -18.06
N LEU A 260 -6.58 -2.17 -16.80
CA LEU A 260 -7.09 -3.02 -15.72
C LEU A 260 -8.09 -2.29 -14.82
N ILE A 261 -8.14 -0.95 -14.83
CA ILE A 261 -9.05 -0.16 -13.97
C ILE A 261 -10.52 -0.61 -14.15
N PRO A 262 -11.06 -0.82 -15.37
CA PRO A 262 -12.43 -1.32 -15.53
C PRO A 262 -12.65 -2.69 -14.88
N ASP A 263 -11.67 -3.59 -14.96
CA ASP A 263 -11.75 -4.91 -14.35
C ASP A 263 -11.74 -4.83 -12.82
N PHE A 264 -10.95 -3.92 -12.24
CA PHE A 264 -10.96 -3.66 -10.80
C PHE A 264 -12.30 -3.10 -10.30
N ILE A 265 -12.90 -2.17 -11.06
CA ILE A 265 -14.24 -1.65 -10.77
C ILE A 265 -15.26 -2.79 -10.81
N GLU A 266 -15.20 -3.66 -11.83
CA GLU A 266 -16.12 -4.80 -11.98
C GLU A 266 -16.09 -5.74 -10.78
N ILE A 267 -14.90 -5.99 -10.21
CA ILE A 267 -14.74 -6.91 -9.07
C ILE A 267 -14.95 -6.24 -7.71
N GLY A 268 -15.31 -4.95 -7.67
CA GLY A 268 -15.75 -4.25 -6.47
C GLY A 268 -14.69 -3.42 -5.75
N LEU A 269 -13.68 -2.91 -6.48
CA LEU A 269 -12.73 -1.95 -5.91
C LEU A 269 -13.43 -0.63 -5.53
N ASP A 270 -13.14 -0.09 -4.34
CA ASP A 270 -13.64 1.23 -3.91
C ASP A 270 -12.60 2.34 -4.15
N ILE A 271 -11.32 2.06 -3.90
CA ILE A 271 -10.25 3.07 -3.86
C ILE A 271 -9.08 2.63 -4.75
N LEU A 272 -8.74 3.45 -5.76
CA LEU A 272 -7.56 3.24 -6.59
C LEU A 272 -6.35 3.94 -5.98
N ASN A 273 -5.29 3.18 -5.75
CA ASN A 273 -4.02 3.66 -5.21
C ASN A 273 -2.83 3.06 -5.99
N PRO A 274 -1.69 3.77 -6.05
CA PRO A 274 -1.61 5.21 -6.02
C PRO A 274 -2.15 5.79 -7.33
N LEU A 275 -2.41 7.09 -7.34
CA LEU A 275 -2.36 7.84 -8.60
C LEU A 275 -0.93 8.29 -8.84
N GLN A 276 -0.28 7.73 -9.87
CA GLN A 276 1.08 8.08 -10.26
C GLN A 276 1.07 9.01 -11.49
N PRO A 277 1.12 10.34 -11.30
CA PRO A 277 0.77 11.30 -12.36
C PRO A 277 1.70 11.29 -13.58
N LEU A 278 2.95 10.81 -13.44
CA LEU A 278 3.89 10.71 -14.56
C LEU A 278 3.73 9.42 -15.38
N ALA A 279 3.01 8.42 -14.88
CA ALA A 279 2.76 7.19 -15.61
C ALA A 279 1.72 7.44 -16.74
N LYS A 280 1.92 6.78 -17.87
CA LYS A 280 1.09 7.00 -19.07
C LYS A 280 -0.39 6.76 -18.77
N GLY A 281 -1.23 7.77 -19.03
CA GLY A 281 -2.68 7.66 -18.85
C GLY A 281 -3.17 7.70 -17.40
N MET A 282 -2.28 7.93 -16.42
CA MET A 282 -2.62 8.07 -15.00
C MET A 282 -2.82 9.54 -14.58
N ASP A 283 -3.13 10.41 -15.55
CA ASP A 283 -3.42 11.82 -15.32
C ASP A 283 -4.66 11.99 -14.40
N PRO A 284 -4.58 12.81 -13.34
CA PRO A 284 -5.69 13.04 -12.40
C PRO A 284 -6.99 13.58 -13.01
N VAL A 285 -6.93 14.45 -14.02
CA VAL A 285 -8.11 15.01 -14.70
C VAL A 285 -8.83 13.92 -15.49
N PHE A 286 -8.08 13.14 -16.27
CA PHE A 286 -8.61 12.02 -17.04
C PHE A 286 -9.25 10.98 -16.10
N LEU A 287 -8.54 10.58 -15.04
CA LEU A 287 -9.03 9.57 -14.10
C LEU A 287 -10.28 10.06 -13.36
N LYS A 288 -10.30 11.30 -12.86
CA LYS A 288 -11.50 11.86 -12.22
C LYS A 288 -12.69 11.89 -13.16
N LYS A 289 -12.51 12.36 -14.39
CA LYS A 289 -13.58 12.45 -15.39
C LYS A 289 -14.12 11.06 -15.77
N THR A 290 -13.25 10.06 -15.84
CA THR A 290 -13.60 8.73 -16.38
C THR A 290 -14.13 7.78 -15.31
N TYR A 291 -13.57 7.85 -14.10
CA TYR A 291 -13.82 6.86 -13.04
C TYR A 291 -14.23 7.48 -11.69
N GLY A 292 -14.27 8.80 -11.54
CA GLY A 292 -14.49 9.48 -10.27
C GLY A 292 -15.87 9.30 -9.63
N ASP A 293 -16.86 8.81 -10.39
CA ASP A 293 -18.19 8.43 -9.88
C ASP A 293 -18.23 7.00 -9.33
N LYS A 294 -17.18 6.20 -9.60
CA LYS A 294 -17.10 4.78 -9.21
C LYS A 294 -15.96 4.50 -8.24
N LEU A 295 -14.89 5.29 -8.30
CA LEU A 295 -13.69 5.12 -7.49
C LEU A 295 -13.40 6.39 -6.70
N SER A 296 -13.01 6.18 -5.46
CA SER A 296 -12.19 7.13 -4.73
C SER A 296 -10.73 7.01 -5.16
N PHE A 297 -9.98 8.09 -5.08
CA PHE A 297 -8.57 8.15 -5.45
C PHE A 297 -7.69 8.39 -4.22
N PHE A 298 -6.52 7.77 -4.20
CA PHE A 298 -5.56 7.90 -3.11
C PHE A 298 -4.15 8.04 -3.71
N GLY A 299 -3.46 9.15 -3.43
CA GLY A 299 -2.12 9.44 -4.01
C GLY A 299 -2.08 10.76 -4.76
N ALA A 300 -1.51 10.76 -5.97
CA ALA A 300 -1.41 11.87 -6.93
C ALA A 300 -0.34 12.94 -6.67
N ILE A 301 0.33 12.98 -5.51
CA ILE A 301 1.46 13.90 -5.31
C ILE A 301 2.75 13.24 -5.83
N CYS A 302 3.36 13.84 -6.85
CA CYS A 302 4.49 13.25 -7.56
C CYS A 302 5.76 13.12 -6.70
N VAL A 303 6.19 11.88 -6.47
CA VAL A 303 7.43 11.53 -5.75
C VAL A 303 8.67 11.49 -6.64
N GLN A 304 8.52 11.44 -7.96
CA GLN A 304 9.63 11.28 -8.91
C GLN A 304 10.31 12.61 -9.29
N ASP A 305 9.55 13.71 -9.32
CA ASP A 305 10.05 15.03 -9.75
C ASP A 305 9.62 16.14 -8.80
N LEU A 306 8.33 16.24 -8.50
CA LEU A 306 7.80 17.39 -7.75
C LEU A 306 8.35 17.47 -6.33
N LEU A 307 8.26 16.39 -5.55
CA LEU A 307 8.75 16.37 -4.18
C LEU A 307 10.28 16.52 -4.07
N PRO A 308 11.12 15.80 -4.84
CA PRO A 308 12.57 15.96 -4.74
C PRO A 308 13.09 17.27 -5.35
N ASN A 309 12.53 17.76 -6.46
CA ASN A 309 13.12 18.86 -7.24
C ASN A 309 12.29 20.16 -7.25
N GLY A 310 11.05 20.15 -6.77
CA GLY A 310 10.18 21.33 -6.73
C GLY A 310 10.58 22.32 -5.65
N SER A 311 10.19 23.59 -5.81
CA SER A 311 10.19 24.54 -4.69
C SER A 311 8.97 24.33 -3.81
N PRO A 312 9.01 24.75 -2.52
CA PRO A 312 7.84 24.76 -1.64
C PRO A 312 6.59 25.39 -2.28
N GLU A 313 6.73 26.52 -2.98
CA GLU A 313 5.62 27.19 -3.66
C GLU A 313 5.05 26.35 -4.80
N LYS A 314 5.91 25.69 -5.58
CA LYS A 314 5.48 24.80 -6.67
C LYS A 314 4.70 23.61 -6.10
N ILE A 315 5.16 23.04 -4.99
CA ILE A 315 4.48 21.95 -4.28
C ILE A 315 3.12 22.41 -3.78
N LYS A 316 3.05 23.55 -3.07
CA LYS A 316 1.77 24.07 -2.56
C LYS A 316 0.77 24.31 -3.68
N LYS A 317 1.21 24.92 -4.79
CA LYS A 317 0.37 25.19 -5.96
C LYS A 317 -0.16 23.89 -6.55
N GLU A 318 0.70 22.89 -6.69
CA GLU A 318 0.32 21.62 -7.29
C GLU A 318 -0.60 20.79 -6.39
N VAL A 319 -0.36 20.76 -5.07
CA VAL A 319 -1.26 20.17 -4.08
C VAL A 319 -2.66 20.75 -4.19
N LYS A 320 -2.79 22.09 -4.20
CA LYS A 320 -4.08 22.77 -4.35
C LYS A 320 -4.74 22.47 -5.70
N ARG A 321 -3.97 22.41 -6.78
CA ARG A 321 -4.48 22.03 -8.11
C ARG A 321 -5.05 20.61 -8.10
N ILE A 322 -4.29 19.64 -7.61
CA ILE A 322 -4.72 18.24 -7.52
C ILE A 322 -5.96 18.11 -6.63
N ALA A 323 -5.98 18.78 -5.47
CA ALA A 323 -7.13 18.81 -4.58
C ALA A 323 -8.39 19.36 -5.27
N SER A 324 -8.27 20.43 -6.07
CA SER A 324 -9.40 21.01 -6.82
C SER A 324 -9.96 20.08 -7.92
N ILE A 325 -9.14 19.15 -8.41
CA ILE A 325 -9.51 18.17 -9.44
C ILE A 325 -10.11 16.93 -8.78
N LEU A 326 -9.32 16.24 -7.97
CA LEU A 326 -9.67 14.94 -7.42
C LEU A 326 -10.66 15.06 -6.25
N GLY A 327 -10.52 16.10 -5.43
CA GLY A 327 -11.35 16.33 -4.23
C GLY A 327 -12.73 16.90 -4.50
N LYS A 328 -13.02 17.37 -5.72
CA LYS A 328 -14.34 17.88 -6.09
C LYS A 328 -15.39 16.78 -5.90
N GLY A 329 -16.39 17.05 -5.05
CA GLY A 329 -17.43 16.08 -4.69
C GLY A 329 -16.95 14.93 -3.81
N GLY A 330 -15.84 15.09 -3.08
CA GLY A 330 -15.23 14.02 -2.28
C GLY A 330 -14.49 12.98 -3.12
N GLY A 331 -14.24 11.81 -2.52
CA GLY A 331 -13.58 10.68 -3.17
C GLY A 331 -12.08 10.85 -3.44
N TYR A 332 -11.36 11.64 -2.63
CA TYR A 332 -9.91 11.81 -2.76
C TYR A 332 -9.19 11.88 -1.42
N ILE A 333 -8.24 10.96 -1.21
CA ILE A 333 -7.25 10.98 -0.13
C ILE A 333 -5.94 11.49 -0.71
N LEU A 334 -5.51 12.66 -0.27
CA LEU A 334 -4.25 13.24 -0.71
C LEU A 334 -3.07 12.48 -0.11
N SER A 335 -2.17 12.04 -0.98
CA SER A 335 -0.95 11.36 -0.55
C SER A 335 0.15 11.52 -1.58
N PRO A 336 1.43 11.45 -1.17
CA PRO A 336 2.51 11.01 -2.05
C PRO A 336 2.07 9.79 -2.89
N ALA A 337 2.50 9.75 -4.16
CA ALA A 337 2.22 8.63 -5.07
C ALA A 337 2.98 7.35 -4.69
N HIS A 338 3.90 7.42 -3.73
CA HIS A 338 4.58 6.30 -3.08
C HIS A 338 5.17 6.81 -1.74
N ASN A 339 5.94 6.00 -1.02
CA ASN A 339 6.75 6.47 0.13
C ASN A 339 7.53 7.74 -0.24
N ILE A 340 7.54 8.75 0.65
CA ILE A 340 8.39 9.93 0.50
C ILE A 340 9.85 9.47 0.55
N GLN A 341 10.61 9.78 -0.49
CA GLN A 341 11.93 9.22 -0.77
C GLN A 341 13.06 9.99 -0.07
N PRO A 342 14.24 9.37 0.15
CA PRO A 342 15.36 10.00 0.86
C PRO A 342 15.93 11.26 0.18
N ASP A 343 15.70 11.46 -1.11
CA ASP A 343 16.08 12.65 -1.86
C ASP A 343 15.13 13.84 -1.64
N THR A 344 13.98 13.65 -0.99
CA THR A 344 13.01 14.73 -0.75
C THR A 344 13.47 15.69 0.37
N PRO A 345 13.56 17.00 0.12
CA PRO A 345 13.85 18.00 1.17
C PRO A 345 12.73 18.10 2.23
N VAL A 346 13.09 18.44 3.46
CA VAL A 346 12.12 18.52 4.57
C VAL A 346 11.09 19.62 4.33
N GLU A 347 11.53 20.78 3.87
CA GLU A 347 10.69 21.93 3.50
C GLU A 347 9.65 21.58 2.43
N ASN A 348 9.99 20.65 1.53
CA ASN A 348 9.08 20.18 0.49
C ASN A 348 7.99 19.26 1.06
N VAL A 349 8.33 18.42 2.03
CA VAL A 349 7.34 17.65 2.79
C VAL A 349 6.41 18.58 3.56
N LEU A 350 6.97 19.56 4.29
CA LEU A 350 6.19 20.52 5.08
C LEU A 350 5.25 21.35 4.18
N ALA A 351 5.74 21.81 3.02
CA ALA A 351 4.94 22.54 2.04
C ALA A 351 3.71 21.75 1.58
N MET A 352 3.82 20.43 1.41
CA MET A 352 2.69 19.56 1.07
C MET A 352 1.60 19.62 2.15
N TYR A 353 1.98 19.46 3.42
CA TYR A 353 1.03 19.51 4.55
C TYR A 353 0.46 20.92 4.77
N GLU A 354 1.27 21.96 4.65
CA GLU A 354 0.84 23.35 4.78
C GLU A 354 -0.22 23.71 3.75
N ALA A 355 -0.04 23.30 2.48
CA ALA A 355 -1.04 23.54 1.45
C ALA A 355 -2.40 22.92 1.80
N VAL A 356 -2.42 21.75 2.44
CA VAL A 356 -3.67 21.11 2.87
C VAL A 356 -4.31 21.82 4.05
N LYS A 357 -3.50 22.26 5.03
CA LYS A 357 -3.98 23.08 6.15
C LYS A 357 -4.59 24.41 5.68
N GLU A 358 -3.97 25.06 4.70
CA GLU A 358 -4.46 26.31 4.08
C GLU A 358 -5.80 26.14 3.34
N MET A 359 -6.20 24.92 2.95
CA MET A 359 -7.49 24.66 2.28
C MET A 359 -8.64 24.42 3.27
N GLY A 360 -8.35 24.01 4.50
CA GLY A 360 -9.38 23.71 5.51
C GLY A 360 -9.69 24.86 6.48
N ASN A 361 -8.95 25.96 6.36
CA ASN A 361 -9.26 27.25 7.00
C ASN A 361 -10.08 28.10 6.03
#